data_AF-A0A6P1U8S3-F1
#
_entry.id   AF-A0A6P1U8S3-F1
#
_cell.length_a   1.000
_cell.length_b   1.000
_cell.length_c   1.000
_cell.angle_alpha   90.00
_cell.angle_beta   90.00
_cell.angle_gamma   90.00
#
_symmetry.space_group_name_H-M   'P 1'
#
loop_
_entity.id
_entity.type
_entity.pdbx_description
1 polymer ?
#
loop_
_entity_poly.entity_id
_entity_poly.type
_entity_poly.pdbx_seq_one_letter_code
_entity_poly.pdbx_strand_id
1 'polypeptide(L)'
;MNWIDPLALLIAAALLIKAVKTLLAQQRRLRDCEQAQHSSRIWLGEIQRSLHQQQQMAAAQQLTETAISIGTQSVRQIHLGIAKIPFAILDAIPATRDTSRAIQTAHDAIANAVYSGIDGANRLGGKVARSAIKVDPDPS
;
A
#
# COMPACT_ATOMS: atom_id res chain seq x y z
N MET A 1 48.92 70.08 3.18
CA MET A 1 48.18 69.34 2.14
C MET A 1 47.95 67.94 2.69
N ASN A 2 46.76 67.67 3.23
CA ASN A 2 46.51 66.48 4.06
C ASN A 2 46.28 65.26 3.17
N TRP A 3 47.34 64.49 2.92
CA TRP A 3 47.30 63.21 2.18
C TRP A 3 46.42 62.12 2.84
N ILE A 4 45.82 62.41 4.00
CA ILE A 4 45.01 61.49 4.80
C ILE A 4 43.57 61.36 4.24
N ASP A 5 43.03 62.45 3.67
CA ASP A 5 41.67 62.49 3.12
C ASP A 5 41.43 61.53 1.93
N PRO A 6 42.32 61.42 0.92
CA PRO A 6 42.12 60.46 -0.17
C PRO A 6 42.26 59.01 0.29
N LEU A 7 43.11 58.72 1.28
CA LEU A 7 43.28 57.37 1.81
C LEU A 7 42.02 56.90 2.56
N ALA A 8 41.44 57.79 3.38
CA ALA A 8 40.19 57.53 4.09
C ALA A 8 39.02 57.25 3.12
N LEU A 9 38.94 58.02 2.02
CA LEU A 9 37.93 57.80 0.98
C LEU A 9 38.11 56.45 0.26
N LEU A 10 39.35 56.04 -0.03
CA LEU A 10 39.61 54.74 -0.65
C LEU A 10 39.23 53.57 0.27
N ILE A 11 39.51 53.67 1.57
CA ILE A 11 39.14 52.65 2.56
C ILE A 11 37.61 52.57 2.67
N ALA A 12 36.92 53.71 2.78
CA ALA A 12 35.46 53.76 2.84
C ALA A 12 34.82 53.14 1.58
N ALA A 13 35.34 53.46 0.40
CA ALA A 13 34.90 52.87 -0.87
C ALA A 13 35.11 51.35 -0.91
N ALA A 14 36.27 50.86 -0.45
CA ALA A 14 36.56 49.43 -0.39
C ALA A 14 35.61 48.68 0.57
N LEU A 15 35.30 49.26 1.73
CA LEU A 15 34.34 48.71 2.68
C LEU A 15 32.92 48.68 2.11
N LEU A 16 32.48 49.74 1.43
CA LEU A 16 31.19 49.79 0.74
C LEU A 16 31.09 48.70 -0.34
N ILE A 17 32.11 48.56 -1.18
CA ILE A 17 32.15 47.52 -2.22
C ILE A 17 32.06 46.12 -1.59
N LYS A 18 32.80 45.88 -0.50
CA LYS A 18 32.76 44.59 0.21
C LYS A 18 31.37 44.33 0.79
N ALA A 19 30.76 45.31 1.44
CA ALA A 19 29.43 45.22 2.04
C ALA A 19 28.35 44.92 0.98
N VAL A 20 28.40 45.61 -0.16
CA VAL A 20 27.50 45.36 -1.30
C VAL A 20 27.70 43.95 -1.85
N LYS A 21 28.95 43.51 -2.04
CA LYS A 21 29.24 42.13 -2.49
C LYS A 21 28.70 41.08 -1.52
N THR A 22 28.87 41.27 -0.22
CA THR A 22 28.35 40.33 0.79
C THR A 22 26.83 40.32 0.81
N LEU A 23 26.18 41.47 0.66
CA LEU A 23 24.71 41.57 0.61
C LEU A 23 24.16 40.85 -0.63
N LEU A 24 24.76 41.06 -1.80
CA LEU A 24 24.39 40.37 -3.03
C LEU A 24 24.62 38.86 -2.92
N ALA A 25 25.72 38.42 -2.31
CA ALA A 25 25.99 37.00 -2.07
C ALA A 25 24.98 36.37 -1.11
N GLN A 26 24.58 37.08 -0.05
CA GLN A 26 23.53 36.62 0.88
C GLN A 26 22.16 36.54 0.19
N GLN A 27 21.79 37.53 -0.63
CA GLN A 27 20.55 37.50 -1.39
C GLN A 27 20.50 36.33 -2.37
N ARG A 28 21.62 36.01 -3.04
CA ARG A 28 21.71 34.82 -3.90
C ARG A 28 21.48 33.53 -3.10
N ARG A 29 22.18 33.37 -1.97
CA ARG A 29 22.01 32.19 -1.10
C ARG A 29 20.58 32.01 -0.59
N LEU A 30 19.90 33.11 -0.23
CA LEU A 30 18.50 33.04 0.18
C LEU A 30 17.60 32.55 -0.95
N ARG A 31 17.78 33.06 -2.17
CA ARG A 31 17.03 32.61 -3.35
C ARG A 31 17.28 31.13 -3.66
N ASP A 32 18.54 30.68 -3.58
CA ASP A 32 18.90 29.29 -3.79
C ASP A 32 18.23 28.38 -2.73
N CYS A 33 18.23 28.80 -1.47
CA CYS A 33 17.54 28.10 -0.38
C CYS A 33 16.02 28.08 -0.57
N GLU A 34 15.39 29.19 -0.97
CA GLU A 34 13.96 29.25 -1.26
C GLU A 34 13.57 28.30 -2.39
N GLN A 35 14.37 28.27 -3.45
CA GLN A 35 14.16 27.37 -4.58
C GLN A 35 14.34 25.90 -4.17
N ALA A 36 15.37 25.58 -3.38
CA ALA A 36 15.59 24.23 -2.84
C ALA A 36 14.48 23.80 -1.86
N GLN A 37 13.94 24.73 -1.07
CA GLN A 37 12.81 24.45 -0.19
C GLN A 37 11.52 24.21 -1.01
N HIS A 38 11.33 24.97 -2.09
CA HIS A 38 10.18 24.79 -2.97
C HIS A 38 10.20 23.41 -3.64
N SER A 39 11.33 23.00 -4.20
CA SER A 39 11.46 21.66 -4.79
C SER A 39 11.28 20.55 -3.75
N SER A 40 11.82 20.72 -2.54
CA SER A 40 11.65 19.76 -1.44
C SER A 40 10.19 19.60 -1.03
N ARG A 41 9.41 20.70 -1.00
CA ARG A 41 7.97 20.65 -0.68
C ARG A 41 7.16 19.91 -1.74
N ILE A 42 7.48 20.12 -3.01
CA ILE A 42 6.83 19.38 -4.12
C ILE A 42 7.11 17.89 -3.97
N TRP A 43 8.37 17.52 -3.73
CA TRP A 43 8.78 16.12 -3.58
C TRP A 43 8.11 15.43 -2.38
N LEU A 44 8.07 16.08 -1.22
CA LEU A 44 7.36 15.56 -0.04
C LEU A 44 5.86 15.38 -0.30
N GLY A 45 5.25 16.34 -1.00
CA GLY A 45 3.85 16.23 -1.42
C GLY A 45 3.60 15.01 -2.30
N GLU A 46 4.52 14.72 -3.22
CA GLU A 46 4.41 13.57 -4.12
C GLU A 46 4.58 12.24 -3.37
N ILE A 47 5.56 12.14 -2.46
CA ILE A 47 5.72 10.98 -1.58
C ILE A 47 4.45 10.73 -0.77
N GLN A 48 3.88 11.79 -0.18
CA GLN A 48 2.69 11.66 0.65
C GLN A 48 1.48 11.16 -0.16
N ARG A 49 1.33 11.63 -1.42
CA ARG A 49 0.29 11.12 -2.34
C ARG A 49 0.49 9.66 -2.68
N SER A 50 1.72 9.28 -3.03
CA SER A 50 2.07 7.88 -3.33
C SER A 50 1.79 6.96 -2.15
N LEU A 51 2.20 7.35 -0.93
CA LEU A 51 1.89 6.62 0.30
C LEU A 51 0.39 6.49 0.54
N HIS A 52 -0.38 7.56 0.32
CA HIS A 52 -1.82 7.52 0.49
C HIS A 52 -2.49 6.59 -0.53
N GLN A 53 -2.04 6.60 -1.79
CA GLN A 53 -2.54 5.69 -2.83
C GLN A 53 -2.21 4.23 -2.47
N GLN A 54 -0.98 3.94 -2.03
CA GLN A 54 -0.60 2.59 -1.59
C GLN A 54 -1.44 2.11 -0.41
N GLN A 55 -1.73 2.98 0.56
CA GLN A 55 -2.60 2.66 1.69
C GLN A 55 -4.03 2.34 1.24
N GLN A 56 -4.59 3.13 0.33
CA GLN A 56 -5.92 2.88 -0.21
C GLN A 56 -6.00 1.55 -0.97
N MET A 57 -5.00 1.24 -1.80
CA MET A 57 -4.94 -0.03 -2.51
C MET A 57 -4.82 -1.22 -1.56
N ALA A 58 -3.95 -1.12 -0.54
CA ALA A 58 -3.80 -2.16 0.47
C ALA A 58 -5.10 -2.39 1.26
N ALA A 59 -5.80 -1.31 1.63
CA ALA A 59 -7.09 -1.40 2.31
C ALA A 59 -8.17 -2.04 1.43
N ALA A 60 -8.24 -1.66 0.15
CA ALA A 60 -9.16 -2.26 -0.81
C ALA A 60 -8.90 -3.76 -0.99
N GLN A 61 -7.63 -4.16 -1.14
CA GLN A 61 -7.23 -5.57 -1.23
C GLN A 61 -7.63 -6.36 0.01
N GLN A 62 -7.37 -5.83 1.21
CA GLN A 62 -7.73 -6.49 2.46
C GLN A 62 -9.25 -6.68 2.59
N LEU A 63 -10.03 -5.69 2.17
CA LEU A 63 -11.48 -5.78 2.13
C LEU A 63 -11.94 -6.88 1.18
N THR A 64 -11.38 -6.93 -0.04
CA THR A 64 -11.70 -7.98 -1.02
C THR A 64 -11.34 -9.38 -0.51
N GLU A 65 -10.14 -9.57 0.04
CA GLU A 65 -9.71 -10.85 0.61
C GLU A 65 -10.66 -11.32 1.72
N THR A 66 -11.06 -10.39 2.59
CA THR A 66 -11.99 -10.65 3.70
C THR A 66 -13.38 -11.01 3.18
N ALA A 67 -13.89 -10.26 2.21
CA ALA A 67 -15.21 -10.49 1.61
C ALA A 67 -15.28 -11.86 0.92
N ILE A 68 -14.23 -12.23 0.16
CA ILE A 68 -14.13 -13.56 -0.45
C ILE A 68 -14.14 -14.63 0.63
N SER A 69 -13.32 -14.52 1.67
CA SER A 69 -13.26 -15.54 2.74
C SER A 69 -14.61 -15.70 3.46
N ILE A 70 -15.27 -14.60 3.81
CA ILE A 70 -16.62 -14.63 4.43
C ILE A 70 -17.64 -15.27 3.47
N GLY A 71 -17.60 -14.91 2.19
CA GLY A 71 -18.47 -15.46 1.16
C GLY A 71 -18.26 -16.97 0.99
N THR A 72 -17.01 -17.40 0.84
CA THR A 72 -16.61 -18.81 0.73
C THR A 72 -17.08 -19.61 1.94
N GLN A 73 -16.89 -19.08 3.15
CA GLN A 73 -17.34 -19.73 4.38
C GLN A 73 -18.86 -19.83 4.46
N SER A 74 -19.59 -18.78 4.08
CA SER A 74 -21.05 -18.76 4.05
C SER A 74 -21.59 -19.81 3.06
N VAL A 75 -21.06 -19.84 1.85
CA VAL A 75 -21.45 -20.82 0.82
C VAL A 75 -21.13 -22.24 1.28
N ARG A 76 -19.97 -22.48 1.91
CA ARG A 76 -19.60 -23.78 2.49
C ARG A 76 -20.62 -24.25 3.52
N GLN A 77 -21.00 -23.39 4.46
CA GLN A 77 -21.95 -23.75 5.50
C GLN A 77 -23.33 -24.07 4.92
N ILE A 78 -23.82 -23.26 3.98
CA ILE A 78 -25.09 -23.50 3.30
C ILE A 78 -25.05 -24.81 2.51
N HIS A 79 -23.99 -25.04 1.73
CA HIS A 79 -23.82 -26.24 0.92
C HIS A 79 -23.82 -27.50 1.78
N LEU A 80 -22.99 -27.55 2.84
CA LEU A 80 -22.97 -28.68 3.78
C LEU A 80 -24.30 -28.84 4.52
N GLY A 81 -24.96 -27.74 4.88
CA GLY A 81 -26.26 -27.75 5.54
C GLY A 81 -27.35 -28.39 4.67
N ILE A 82 -27.45 -27.97 3.41
CA ILE A 82 -28.43 -28.52 2.46
C ILE A 82 -28.08 -29.97 2.11
N ALA A 83 -26.80 -30.29 1.90
CA ALA A 83 -26.36 -31.65 1.56
C ALA A 83 -26.69 -32.69 2.64
N LYS A 84 -26.78 -32.29 3.92
CA LYS A 84 -27.19 -33.20 5.00
C LYS A 84 -28.61 -33.73 4.84
N ILE A 85 -29.52 -33.00 4.20
CA ILE A 85 -30.93 -33.40 4.07
C ILE A 85 -31.07 -34.74 3.30
N PRO A 86 -30.56 -34.88 2.06
CA PRO A 86 -30.67 -36.14 1.34
C PRO A 86 -29.91 -37.29 2.02
N PHE A 87 -28.74 -37.04 2.60
CA PHE A 87 -28.02 -38.08 3.34
C PHE A 87 -28.79 -38.57 4.56
N ALA A 88 -29.45 -37.67 5.30
CA ALA A 88 -30.30 -38.05 6.43
C ALA A 88 -31.50 -38.90 5.99
N ILE A 89 -32.12 -38.58 4.85
CA ILE A 89 -33.20 -39.37 4.27
C ILE A 89 -32.70 -40.78 3.90
N LEU A 90 -31.55 -40.88 3.24
CA LEU A 90 -30.95 -42.15 2.84
C LEU A 90 -30.41 -42.96 4.03
N ASP A 91 -29.98 -42.31 5.10
CA ASP A 91 -29.53 -42.96 6.35
C ASP A 91 -30.70 -43.60 7.12
N ALA A 92 -31.90 -43.04 6.99
CA ALA A 92 -33.11 -43.57 7.61
C ALA A 92 -33.56 -44.89 6.97
N ILE A 93 -33.19 -45.17 5.72
CA ILE A 93 -33.55 -46.39 4.98
C ILE A 93 -32.48 -47.46 5.21
N PRO A 94 -32.81 -48.63 5.80
CA PRO A 94 -31.82 -49.66 6.15
C PRO A 94 -30.96 -50.13 4.98
N ALA A 95 -31.56 -50.26 3.79
CA ALA A 95 -30.87 -50.74 2.59
C ALA A 95 -29.79 -49.78 2.05
N THR A 96 -29.87 -48.48 2.37
CA THR A 96 -28.94 -47.46 1.86
C THR A 96 -28.07 -46.83 2.94
N ARG A 97 -28.28 -47.18 4.21
CA ARG A 97 -27.65 -46.54 5.37
C ARG A 97 -26.13 -46.50 5.27
N ASP A 98 -25.48 -47.65 5.15
CA ASP A 98 -24.01 -47.73 5.18
C ASP A 98 -23.38 -47.01 3.97
N THR A 99 -23.97 -47.20 2.79
CA THR A 99 -23.56 -46.51 1.57
C THR A 99 -23.76 -45.00 1.69
N SER A 100 -24.88 -44.54 2.25
CA SER A 100 -25.18 -43.12 2.49
C SER A 100 -24.10 -42.48 3.37
N ARG A 101 -23.73 -43.12 4.48
CA ARG A 101 -22.68 -42.64 5.39
C ARG A 101 -21.31 -42.56 4.72
N ALA A 102 -20.95 -43.58 3.93
CA ALA A 102 -19.69 -43.60 3.19
C ALA A 102 -19.63 -42.46 2.17
N ILE A 103 -20.71 -42.26 1.40
CA ILE A 103 -20.78 -41.18 0.41
C ILE A 103 -20.81 -39.81 1.09
N GLN A 104 -21.54 -39.65 2.20
CA GLN A 104 -21.56 -38.40 2.95
C GLN A 104 -20.15 -38.02 3.44
N THR A 105 -19.40 -38.99 3.97
CA THR A 105 -18.02 -38.76 4.42
C THR A 105 -17.12 -38.31 3.27
N ALA A 106 -17.24 -38.98 2.10
CA ALA A 106 -16.48 -38.60 0.92
C ALA A 106 -16.88 -37.21 0.39
N HIS A 107 -18.18 -36.92 0.35
CA HIS A 107 -18.72 -35.62 -0.04
C HIS A 107 -18.16 -34.50 0.84
N ASP A 108 -18.24 -34.66 2.17
CA ASP A 108 -17.77 -33.64 3.11
C ASP A 108 -16.26 -33.43 3.00
N ALA A 109 -15.48 -34.51 2.80
CA ALA A 109 -14.04 -34.42 2.58
C ALA A 109 -13.71 -33.64 1.29
N ILE A 110 -14.38 -33.94 0.17
CA ILE A 110 -14.17 -33.25 -1.10
C ILE A 110 -14.60 -31.79 -1.00
N ALA A 111 -15.77 -31.51 -0.43
CA ALA A 111 -16.25 -30.15 -0.23
C ALA A 111 -15.26 -29.33 0.60
N ASN A 112 -14.77 -29.89 1.72
CA ASN A 112 -13.76 -29.24 2.56
C ASN A 112 -12.46 -28.96 1.80
N ALA A 113 -12.01 -29.88 0.94
CA ALA A 113 -10.83 -29.67 0.11
C ALA A 113 -11.05 -28.54 -0.91
N VAL A 114 -12.20 -28.49 -1.59
CA VAL A 114 -12.55 -27.44 -2.55
C VAL A 114 -12.56 -26.06 -1.87
N TYR A 115 -13.29 -25.92 -0.77
CA TYR A 115 -13.37 -24.64 -0.07
C TYR A 115 -12.02 -24.21 0.52
N SER A 116 -11.22 -25.14 1.04
CA SER A 116 -9.85 -24.83 1.50
C SER A 116 -8.95 -24.39 0.34
N GLY A 117 -9.13 -24.96 -0.85
CA GLY A 117 -8.44 -24.55 -2.07
C GLY A 117 -8.79 -23.11 -2.48
N ILE A 118 -10.07 -22.73 -2.38
CA ILE A 118 -10.52 -21.35 -2.65
C ILE A 118 -9.87 -20.37 -1.66
N ASP A 119 -9.91 -20.67 -0.36
CA ASP A 119 -9.26 -19.83 0.66
C ASP A 119 -7.73 -19.73 0.43
N GLY A 120 -7.10 -20.84 0.03
CA GLY A 120 -5.69 -20.88 -0.35
C GLY A 120 -5.38 -19.99 -1.55
N ALA A 121 -6.19 -20.09 -2.61
CA ALA A 121 -6.06 -19.26 -3.81
C ALA A 121 -6.27 -17.77 -3.50
N ASN A 122 -7.26 -17.42 -2.67
CA ASN A 122 -7.50 -16.05 -2.23
C ASN A 122 -6.28 -15.48 -1.48
N ARG A 123 -5.71 -16.24 -0.54
CA ARG A 123 -4.49 -15.84 0.18
C ARG A 123 -3.27 -15.70 -0.72
N LEU A 124 -3.10 -16.60 -1.69
CA LEU A 124 -2.00 -16.54 -2.66
C LEU A 124 -2.15 -15.33 -3.58
N GLY A 125 -3.34 -15.10 -4.12
CA GLY A 125 -3.66 -13.91 -4.90
C GLY A 125 -3.36 -12.63 -4.13
N GLY A 126 -3.78 -12.56 -2.86
CA GLY A 126 -3.46 -11.47 -1.96
C GLY A 126 -1.96 -11.22 -1.76
N LYS A 127 -1.18 -12.28 -1.58
CA LYS A 127 0.30 -12.18 -1.48
C LYS A 127 0.92 -11.64 -2.77
N VAL A 128 0.50 -12.15 -3.93
CA VAL A 128 1.00 -11.69 -5.23
C VAL A 128 0.64 -10.22 -5.47
N ALA A 129 -0.61 -9.84 -5.18
CA ALA A 129 -1.10 -8.48 -5.38
C ALA A 129 -0.37 -7.46 -4.47
N ARG A 130 -0.07 -7.82 -3.22
CA ARG A 130 0.76 -6.99 -2.33
C ARG A 130 2.20 -6.87 -2.82
N SER A 131 2.77 -7.95 -3.37
CA SER A 131 4.12 -7.90 -3.95
C SER A 131 4.16 -7.00 -5.18
N ALA A 132 3.14 -7.02 -6.04
CA ALA A 132 3.05 -6.14 -7.20
C ALA A 132 2.99 -4.65 -6.81
N ILE A 133 2.20 -4.27 -5.80
CA ILE A 133 2.13 -2.88 -5.31
C ILE A 133 3.49 -2.41 -4.75
N LYS A 134 4.25 -3.31 -4.11
CA LYS A 134 5.58 -2.97 -3.57
C LYS A 134 6.66 -2.82 -4.65
N VAL A 135 6.45 -3.41 -5.83
CA VAL A 135 7.39 -3.40 -6.95
C VAL A 135 7.23 -2.17 -7.85
N ASP A 136 6.23 -1.32 -7.59
CA ASP A 136 6.03 -0.06 -8.31
C ASP A 136 6.66 1.19 -7.61
N PRO A 137 8.00 1.25 -7.37
CA PRO A 137 8.69 2.50 -7.12
C PRO A 137 9.76 2.78 -8.19
N ASP A 138 9.39 2.92 -9.46
CA ASP A 138 10.19 3.72 -10.40
C ASP A 138 9.40 4.16 -11.66
N PRO A 139 8.84 5.38 -11.69
CA PRO A 139 8.62 6.08 -12.93
C PRO A 139 9.86 6.93 -13.22
N SER A 140 10.85 6.32 -13.88
CA SER A 140 11.95 7.03 -14.54
C SER A 140 11.42 8.06 -15.55
#